data_AF-A0AAU0LE97-F1
#
_entry.id   AF-A0AAU0LE97-F1
#
_cell.length_a   1.000
_cell.length_b   1.000
_cell.length_c   1.000
_cell.angle_alpha   90.00
_cell.angle_beta   90.00
_cell.angle_gamma   90.00
#
_symmetry.space_group_name_H-M   'P 1'
#
loop_
_entity.id
_entity.type
_entity.pdbx_description
1 polymer ?
#
loop_
_entity_poly.entity_id
_entity_poly.type
_entity_poly.pdbx_seq_one_letter_code
_entity_poly.pdbx_strand_id
1 'polypeptide(L)'
;MIHFIQIDGTGRILRSGSAPFRHLKDLPGANSSFRRVPHPVPDPNAFYWDGGLVAVPAAPSSFHRFDVASRGWAIDLAQAWSAVRAERDRRLAACDWVTLRAQETGEPVPASWLAYRQALRDLTDQSDPLAVVWPTPPA
;
A
#
# COMPACT_ATOMS: atom_id res chain seq x y z
N MET A 1 -27.18 26.51 -6.81
CA MET A 1 -26.59 25.43 -6.00
C MET A 1 -25.08 25.53 -6.14
N ILE A 2 -24.36 25.36 -5.05
CA ILE A 2 -22.90 25.26 -5.02
C ILE A 2 -22.50 23.85 -4.63
N HIS A 3 -21.35 23.41 -5.13
CA HIS A 3 -20.62 22.28 -4.61
C HIS A 3 -19.46 22.80 -3.80
N PHE A 4 -19.19 22.18 -2.66
CA PHE A 4 -18.13 22.62 -1.76
C PHE A 4 -17.39 21.43 -1.17
N ILE A 5 -16.18 21.73 -0.72
CA ILE A 5 -15.35 20.84 0.08
C ILE A 5 -14.86 21.60 1.30
N GLN A 6 -14.56 20.87 2.36
CA GLN A 6 -13.75 21.35 3.47
C GLN A 6 -12.40 20.64 3.41
N ILE A 7 -11.32 21.39 3.52
CA ILE A 7 -9.96 20.86 3.52
C ILE A 7 -9.27 21.12 4.86
N ASP A 8 -8.32 20.27 5.26
CA ASP A 8 -7.42 20.59 6.36
C ASP A 8 -6.24 21.49 5.90
N GLY A 9 -5.30 21.75 6.81
CA GLY A 9 -4.10 22.53 6.51
C GLY A 9 -3.15 21.89 5.48
N THR A 10 -3.35 20.62 5.14
CA THR A 10 -2.57 19.87 4.14
C THR A 10 -3.28 19.77 2.79
N GLY A 11 -4.52 20.26 2.68
CA GLY A 11 -5.32 20.16 1.46
C GLY A 11 -6.11 18.86 1.34
N ARG A 12 -6.11 18.01 2.37
CA ARG A 12 -6.93 16.79 2.43
C ARG A 12 -8.40 17.16 2.54
N ILE A 13 -9.24 16.55 1.71
CA ILE A 13 -10.70 16.73 1.80
C ILE A 13 -11.20 16.02 3.06
N LEU A 14 -11.77 16.80 3.98
CA LEU A 14 -12.42 16.33 5.21
C LEU A 14 -13.90 15.99 4.98
N ARG A 15 -14.56 16.78 4.12
CA ARG A 15 -15.94 16.57 3.70
C ARG A 15 -16.19 17.23 2.35
N SER A 16 -17.16 16.71 1.61
CA SER A 16 -17.70 17.31 0.40
C SER A 16 -19.23 17.40 0.49
N GLY A 17 -19.83 18.30 -0.27
CA GLY A 17 -21.28 18.47 -0.25
C GLY A 17 -21.81 19.39 -1.34
N SER A 18 -23.14 19.42 -1.45
CA SER A 18 -23.88 20.30 -2.35
C SER A 18 -24.91 21.06 -1.53
N ALA A 19 -25.08 22.36 -1.78
CA ALA A 19 -26.03 23.18 -1.04
C ALA A 19 -26.74 24.18 -1.95
N PRO A 20 -28.01 24.53 -1.68
CA PRO A 20 -28.82 25.41 -2.52
C PRO A 20 -28.42 26.89 -2.42
N PHE A 21 -27.18 27.20 -2.05
CA PHE A 21 -26.68 28.58 -1.95
C PHE A 21 -26.11 29.09 -3.28
N ARG A 22 -25.88 30.42 -3.36
CA ARG A 22 -25.26 31.09 -4.52
C ARG A 22 -23.75 31.27 -4.32
N HIS A 23 -23.32 31.57 -3.10
CA HIS A 23 -21.91 31.75 -2.75
C HIS A 23 -21.51 30.88 -1.55
N LEU A 24 -20.22 30.56 -1.47
CA LEU A 24 -19.67 29.75 -0.39
C LEU A 24 -19.85 30.40 0.99
N LYS A 25 -19.74 31.72 1.06
CA LYS A 25 -19.94 32.52 2.29
C LYS A 25 -21.36 32.42 2.86
N ASP A 26 -22.33 31.98 2.05
CA ASP A 26 -23.73 31.85 2.47
C ASP A 26 -23.96 30.51 3.18
N LEU A 27 -22.99 29.59 3.15
CA LEU A 27 -23.06 28.29 3.82
C LEU A 27 -22.82 28.46 5.34
N PRO A 28 -23.72 27.96 6.20
CA PRO A 28 -23.54 28.04 7.65
C PRO A 28 -22.25 27.34 8.11
N GLY A 29 -21.44 28.05 8.91
CA GLY A 29 -20.17 27.54 9.41
C GLY A 29 -19.04 27.51 8.37
N ALA A 30 -19.23 28.11 7.19
CA ALA A 30 -18.14 28.27 6.23
C ALA A 30 -17.04 29.19 6.79
N ASN A 31 -15.80 28.71 6.69
CA ASN A 31 -14.61 29.44 7.08
C ASN A 31 -13.53 29.28 5.98
N SER A 32 -12.29 29.72 6.25
CA SER A 32 -11.18 29.65 5.31
C SER A 32 -10.73 28.24 4.92
N SER A 33 -11.27 27.18 5.55
CA SER A 33 -11.05 25.78 5.17
C SER A 33 -11.99 25.31 4.05
N PHE A 34 -13.00 26.09 3.68
CA PHE A 34 -13.95 25.71 2.63
C PHE A 34 -13.49 26.17 1.27
N ARG A 35 -13.73 25.36 0.24
CA ARG A 35 -13.52 25.73 -1.17
C ARG A 35 -14.77 25.40 -1.97
N ARG A 36 -15.12 26.28 -2.90
CA ARG A 36 -16.16 26.00 -3.90
C ARG A 36 -15.52 25.19 -5.02
N VAL A 37 -16.18 24.11 -5.40
CA VAL A 37 -15.76 23.25 -6.51
C VAL A 37 -16.79 23.34 -7.65
N PRO A 38 -16.38 23.17 -8.92
CA PRO A 38 -17.29 23.28 -10.06
C PRO A 38 -18.30 22.12 -10.13
N HIS A 39 -17.94 20.94 -9.60
CA HIS A 39 -18.75 19.72 -9.63
C HIS A 39 -18.67 18.99 -8.29
N PRO A 40 -19.63 18.10 -7.95
CA PRO A 40 -19.52 17.22 -6.79
C PRO A 40 -18.21 16.43 -6.84
N VAL A 41 -17.57 16.23 -5.69
CA VAL A 41 -16.37 15.40 -5.61
C VAL A 41 -16.77 13.94 -5.81
N PRO A 42 -16.31 13.27 -6.89
CA PRO A 42 -16.73 11.92 -7.21
C PRO A 42 -16.02 10.85 -6.36
N ASP A 43 -14.87 11.18 -5.79
CA ASP A 43 -13.98 10.25 -5.09
C ASP A 43 -13.70 10.71 -3.65
N PRO A 44 -14.03 9.91 -2.61
CA PRO A 44 -13.68 10.21 -1.22
C PRO A 44 -12.17 10.30 -0.96
N ASN A 45 -11.33 9.81 -1.88
CA ASN A 45 -9.87 9.91 -1.83
C ASN A 45 -9.30 11.08 -2.65
N ALA A 46 -10.12 11.91 -3.31
CA ALA A 46 -9.63 13.08 -4.04
C ALA A 46 -9.02 14.12 -3.08
N PHE A 47 -7.97 14.82 -3.54
CA PHE A 47 -7.40 15.98 -2.86
C PHE A 47 -7.70 17.25 -3.68
N TYR A 48 -7.79 18.39 -3.00
CA TYR A 48 -7.97 19.69 -3.67
C TYR A 48 -6.67 20.47 -3.66
N TRP A 49 -6.13 20.73 -4.85
CA TRP A 49 -4.79 21.27 -5.08
C TRP A 49 -4.83 22.26 -6.27
N ASP A 50 -4.10 23.38 -6.18
CA ASP A 50 -3.90 24.40 -7.23
C ASP A 50 -5.19 24.94 -7.86
N GLY A 51 -6.25 25.04 -7.05
CA GLY A 51 -7.54 25.56 -7.49
C GLY A 51 -8.43 24.54 -8.20
N GLY A 52 -8.07 23.25 -8.18
CA GLY A 52 -8.85 22.16 -8.76
C GLY A 52 -8.88 20.90 -7.90
N LEU A 53 -9.75 19.96 -8.30
CA LEU A 53 -9.71 18.59 -7.79
C LEU A 53 -8.65 17.83 -8.58
N VAL A 54 -7.64 17.30 -7.88
CA VAL A 54 -6.66 16.42 -8.51
C VAL A 54 -6.87 15.02 -7.96
N ALA A 55 -7.10 14.08 -8.88
CA ALA A 55 -7.20 12.67 -8.54
C ALA A 55 -5.85 12.19 -8.01
N VAL A 56 -5.86 11.43 -6.92
CA VAL A 56 -4.66 10.70 -6.50
C VAL A 56 -4.31 9.76 -7.65
N PRO A 57 -3.05 9.74 -8.13
CA PRO A 57 -2.65 8.77 -9.15
C PRO A 57 -2.92 7.35 -8.65
N ALA A 58 -2.93 6.34 -9.51
CA ALA A 58 -3.03 4.97 -9.02
C ALA A 58 -1.80 4.64 -8.15
N ALA A 59 -2.01 3.91 -7.05
CA ALA A 59 -0.91 3.42 -6.23
C ALA A 59 -0.02 2.46 -7.04
N PRO A 60 1.31 2.61 -7.03
CA PRO A 60 2.20 1.70 -7.75
C PRO A 60 2.10 0.25 -7.27
N SER A 61 1.79 0.07 -5.98
CA SER A 61 1.50 -1.24 -5.38
C SER A 61 0.69 -1.08 -4.10
N SER A 62 0.20 -2.18 -3.55
CA SER A 62 -0.51 -2.23 -2.26
C SER A 62 0.34 -1.80 -1.06
N PHE A 63 1.68 -1.72 -1.22
CA PHE A 63 2.61 -1.29 -0.18
C PHE A 63 2.88 0.21 -0.21
N HIS A 64 2.25 0.96 -1.11
CA HIS A 64 2.42 2.40 -1.18
C HIS A 64 1.30 3.11 -0.44
N ARG A 65 1.66 4.02 0.46
CA ARG A 65 0.75 4.98 1.06
C ARG A 65 1.00 6.35 0.44
N PHE A 66 -0.07 7.06 0.12
CA PHE A 66 0.07 8.41 -0.41
C PHE A 66 0.50 9.33 0.74
N ASP A 67 1.67 9.95 0.60
CA ASP A 67 2.13 10.97 1.53
C ASP A 67 1.71 12.34 1.01
N VAL A 68 0.75 12.92 1.72
CA VAL A 68 0.15 14.22 1.38
C VAL A 68 1.18 15.34 1.48
N ALA A 69 2.16 15.24 2.40
CA ALA A 69 3.16 16.27 2.61
C ALA A 69 4.18 16.31 1.45
N SER A 70 4.71 15.15 1.05
CA SER A 70 5.65 15.04 -0.07
C SER A 70 4.97 14.99 -1.44
N ARG A 71 3.64 14.88 -1.48
CA ARG A 71 2.83 14.78 -2.70
C ARG A 71 3.26 13.61 -3.58
N GLY A 72 3.59 12.50 -2.92
CA GLY A 72 4.17 11.33 -3.57
C GLY A 72 3.77 10.04 -2.88
N TRP A 73 4.09 8.94 -3.53
CA TRP A 73 3.92 7.62 -2.95
C TRP A 73 5.09 7.30 -2.03
N ALA A 74 4.80 7.08 -0.75
CA ALA A 74 5.75 6.58 0.21
C ALA A 74 5.55 5.07 0.37
N ILE A 75 6.63 4.30 0.28
CA ILE A 75 6.58 2.86 0.53
C ILE A 75 6.42 2.58 2.03
N ASP A 76 5.54 1.64 2.36
CA ASP A 76 5.46 0.98 3.66
C ASP A 76 6.39 -0.23 3.66
N LEU A 77 7.67 0.02 4.00
CA LEU A 77 8.70 -1.01 4.06
C LEU A 77 8.34 -2.12 5.05
N ALA A 78 7.68 -1.80 6.16
CA ALA A 78 7.32 -2.79 7.16
C ALA A 78 6.26 -3.75 6.61
N GLN A 79 5.25 -3.22 5.92
CA GLN A 79 4.22 -4.03 5.27
C GLN A 79 4.81 -4.88 4.13
N ALA A 80 5.68 -4.29 3.30
CA ALA A 80 6.34 -5.00 2.20
C ALA A 80 7.18 -6.17 2.72
N TRP A 81 8.02 -5.95 3.73
CA TRP A 81 8.81 -7.01 4.36
C TRP A 81 7.96 -8.07 5.07
N SER A 82 6.84 -7.68 5.66
CA SER A 82 5.88 -8.61 6.24
C SER A 82 5.33 -9.59 5.20
N ALA A 83 4.96 -9.08 4.01
CA ALA A 83 4.48 -9.92 2.91
C ALA A 83 5.57 -10.88 2.40
N VAL A 84 6.82 -10.41 2.27
CA VAL A 84 7.96 -11.27 1.89
C VAL A 84 8.15 -12.40 2.91
N ARG A 85 8.12 -12.09 4.21
CA ARG A 85 8.27 -13.12 5.26
C ARG A 85 7.13 -14.13 5.25
N ALA A 86 5.89 -13.68 5.05
CA ALA A 86 4.75 -14.56 4.94
C ALA A 86 4.88 -15.55 3.76
N GLU A 87 5.31 -15.06 2.60
CA GLU A 87 5.54 -15.89 1.42
C GLU A 87 6.72 -16.86 1.61
N ARG A 88 7.79 -16.43 2.27
CA ARG A 88 8.91 -17.29 2.67
C ARG A 88 8.43 -18.42 3.57
N ASP A 89 7.67 -18.10 4.62
CA ASP A 89 7.20 -19.07 5.58
C ASP A 89 6.24 -20.08 4.92
N ARG A 90 5.39 -19.61 4.00
CA ARG A 90 4.54 -20.48 3.16
C ARG A 90 5.37 -21.47 2.32
N ARG A 91 6.45 -21.01 1.69
CA ARG A 91 7.32 -21.87 0.86
C ARG A 91 8.14 -22.85 1.69
N LEU A 92 8.61 -22.43 2.88
CA LEU A 92 9.26 -23.32 3.83
C LEU A 92 8.30 -24.43 4.29
N ALA A 93 7.08 -24.06 4.69
CA ALA A 93 6.05 -25.02 5.09
C ALA A 93 5.72 -26.03 3.98
N ALA A 94 5.62 -25.56 2.73
CA ALA A 94 5.36 -26.43 1.58
C ALA A 94 6.44 -27.50 1.31
N CYS A 95 7.66 -27.34 1.86
CA CYS A 95 8.75 -28.31 1.75
C CYS A 95 9.18 -28.91 3.08
N ASP A 96 8.40 -28.75 4.16
CA ASP A 96 8.70 -29.37 5.46
C ASP A 96 8.64 -30.90 5.39
N TRP A 97 7.80 -31.44 4.51
CA TRP A 97 7.71 -32.88 4.24
C TRP A 97 9.07 -33.50 3.87
N VAL A 98 9.99 -32.74 3.25
CA VAL A 98 11.32 -33.24 2.88
C VAL A 98 12.15 -33.50 4.13
N THR A 99 12.06 -32.59 5.11
CA THR A 99 12.78 -32.73 6.38
C THR A 99 12.16 -33.83 7.22
N LEU A 100 10.83 -33.95 7.22
CA LEU A 100 10.12 -35.04 7.90
C LEU A 100 10.51 -36.41 7.32
N ARG A 101 10.48 -36.57 6.00
CA ARG A 101 10.88 -37.82 5.32
C ARG A 101 12.31 -38.23 5.68
N ALA A 102 13.24 -37.27 5.69
CA ALA A 102 14.63 -37.52 6.09
C ALA A 102 14.73 -38.04 7.54
N GLN A 103 13.98 -37.45 8.46
CA GLN A 103 13.94 -37.90 9.87
C GLN A 103 13.34 -39.31 10.01
N GLU A 104 12.26 -39.61 9.30
CA GLU A 104 11.58 -40.92 9.39
C GLU A 104 12.38 -42.06 8.77
N THR A 105 13.07 -41.78 7.65
CA THR A 105 13.86 -42.80 6.92
C THR A 105 15.29 -42.95 7.45
N GLY A 106 15.77 -41.97 8.24
CA GLY A 106 17.18 -41.88 8.63
C GLY A 106 18.11 -41.45 7.49
N GLU A 107 17.57 -41.15 6.31
CA GLU A 107 18.33 -40.62 5.18
C GLU A 107 18.54 -39.11 5.33
N PRO A 108 19.68 -38.56 4.88
CA PRO A 108 19.89 -37.11 4.92
C PRO A 108 18.92 -36.37 3.98
N VAL A 109 18.58 -35.12 4.34
CA VAL A 109 17.86 -34.21 3.44
C VAL A 109 18.66 -34.03 2.16
N PRO A 110 18.06 -34.16 0.96
CA PRO A 110 18.79 -33.96 -0.29
C PRO A 110 19.42 -32.56 -0.35
N ALA A 111 20.66 -32.48 -0.81
CA ALA A 111 21.44 -31.24 -0.81
C ALA A 111 20.75 -30.09 -1.57
N SER A 112 20.03 -30.39 -2.66
CA SER A 112 19.25 -29.41 -3.42
C SER A 112 18.13 -28.77 -2.58
N TRP A 113 17.44 -29.57 -1.77
CA TRP A 113 16.40 -29.11 -0.87
C TRP A 113 16.95 -28.33 0.32
N LEU A 114 18.12 -28.73 0.83
CA LEU A 114 18.83 -27.97 1.87
C LEU A 114 19.21 -26.58 1.35
N ALA A 115 19.83 -26.51 0.16
CA ALA A 115 20.20 -25.25 -0.49
C ALA A 115 18.99 -24.36 -0.77
N TYR A 116 17.89 -24.94 -1.29
CA TYR A 116 16.64 -24.21 -1.53
C TYR A 116 16.06 -23.62 -0.24
N ARG A 117 15.96 -24.43 0.83
CA ARG A 117 15.43 -23.97 2.13
C ARG A 117 16.34 -22.92 2.78
N GLN A 118 17.66 -22.99 2.57
CA GLN A 118 18.58 -21.96 3.04
C GLN A 118 18.40 -20.66 2.25
N ALA A 119 18.35 -20.73 0.92
CA ALA A 119 18.12 -19.57 0.06
C ALA A 119 16.80 -18.85 0.39
N LEU A 120 15.75 -19.59 0.79
CA LEU A 120 14.51 -19.00 1.30
C LEU A 120 14.72 -18.21 2.60
N ARG A 121 15.54 -18.70 3.53
CA ARG A 121 15.81 -18.01 4.80
C ARG A 121 16.62 -16.74 4.59
N ASP A 122 17.51 -16.75 3.62
CA ASP A 122 18.41 -15.63 3.29
C ASP A 122 17.70 -14.53 2.48
N LEU A 123 16.42 -14.69 2.11
CA LEU A 123 15.66 -13.68 1.33
C LEU A 123 15.58 -12.32 2.00
N THR A 124 15.59 -12.27 3.34
CA THR A 124 15.53 -11.00 4.08
C THR A 124 16.83 -10.21 4.07
N ASP A 125 17.90 -10.78 3.51
CA ASP A 125 19.18 -10.09 3.35
C ASP A 125 19.23 -9.28 2.04
N GLN A 126 18.22 -9.43 1.16
CA GLN A 126 18.07 -8.58 -0.03
C GLN A 126 17.66 -7.16 0.37
N SER A 127 18.02 -6.17 -0.46
CA SER A 127 17.82 -4.76 -0.14
C SER A 127 16.40 -4.25 -0.42
N ASP A 128 15.66 -4.90 -1.32
CA ASP A 128 14.37 -4.41 -1.83
C ASP A 128 13.25 -5.46 -1.66
N PRO A 129 12.24 -5.20 -0.80
CA PRO A 129 11.12 -6.11 -0.63
C PRO A 129 10.16 -6.15 -1.83
N LEU A 130 10.24 -5.21 -2.77
CA LEU A 130 9.41 -5.20 -3.99
C LEU A 130 10.03 -5.98 -5.15
N ALA A 131 11.33 -6.27 -5.07
CA ALA A 131 12.11 -6.92 -6.12
C ALA A 131 12.84 -8.18 -5.62
N VAL A 132 12.25 -8.88 -4.63
CA VAL A 132 12.83 -10.10 -4.07
C VAL A 132 12.93 -11.20 -5.13
N VAL A 133 14.15 -11.70 -5.37
CA VAL A 133 14.38 -12.84 -6.24
C VAL A 133 14.17 -14.12 -5.45
N TRP A 134 13.19 -14.92 -5.85
CA TRP A 134 12.84 -16.17 -5.19
C TRP A 134 13.61 -17.36 -5.78
N PRO A 135 14.15 -18.27 -4.96
CA PRO A 135 14.74 -19.50 -5.48
C PRO A 135 13.67 -20.38 -6.12
N THR A 136 14.08 -21.18 -7.11
CA THR A 136 13.21 -22.18 -7.76
C THR A 136 13.27 -23.49 -6.97
N PRO A 137 12.13 -24.12 -6.66
CA PRO A 137 12.12 -25.40 -5.97
C PRO A 137 12.83 -26.47 -6.81
N PRO A 138 13.60 -27.38 -6.18
CA PRO A 138 14.16 -28.54 -6.86
C PRO A 138 13.07 -29.45 -7.45
N ALA A 139 13.43 -30.22 -8.48
CA ALA A 139 12.60 -31.28 -9.04
C ALA A 139 12.47 -32.48 -8.09
#